data_AF-A0A968MFI0-F1
#
_entry.id   AF-A0A968MFI0-F1
#
_cell.length_a   1.000
_cell.length_b   1.000
_cell.length_c   1.000
_cell.angle_alpha   90.00
_cell.angle_beta   90.00
_cell.angle_gamma   90.00
#
_symmetry.space_group_name_H-M   'P 1'
#
loop_
_entity.id
_entity.type
_entity.pdbx_description
1 polymer ?
#
loop_
_entity_poly.entity_id
_entity_poly.type
_entity_poly.pdbx_seq_one_letter_code
_entity_poly.pdbx_strand_id
1 'polypeptide(L)'
;MSLIGIKKKVCENPHKGWYIHYFDNGIHAYGNKLAKDDYLEDFPGLDHVYLRLAWSYLEPQEGKFNWEIIDKEINRWTAKGYKIAFRITCKETGGFEGNGFATPKWVMEAGAKGRFIEKSGRTDWEPEYGDPVFLQKLENFHKVFAARYSGKPWLAYVDLGSYGDWGEFHTAASSRKEWPFEIIKKHIDIYLKYYKNTQLVISDDAVGSREIQDGSSEKLLAYILANGITFRDDSISVEWYEDKFGFSTVRSPELFDFVWEKYPVVLELEHYGPTIKSKYI
;
A
#
# COMPACT_ATOMS: atom_id res chain seq x y z
N MET A 1 -55.72 -4.24 -4.09
CA MET A 1 -54.62 -3.85 -3.18
C MET A 1 -53.29 -4.13 -3.88
N SER A 2 -52.80 -3.18 -4.68
CA SER A 2 -51.53 -3.33 -5.40
C SER A 2 -50.36 -3.40 -4.42
N LEU A 3 -49.57 -4.47 -4.51
CA LEU A 3 -48.28 -4.61 -3.85
C LEU A 3 -47.40 -3.43 -4.26
N ILE A 4 -47.10 -2.58 -3.28
CA ILE A 4 -46.15 -1.48 -3.40
C ILE A 4 -44.80 -2.12 -3.70
N GLY A 5 -44.30 -1.91 -4.92
CA GLY A 5 -42.97 -2.33 -5.32
C GLY A 5 -41.94 -1.64 -4.44
N ILE A 6 -41.34 -2.39 -3.53
CA ILE A 6 -40.15 -1.97 -2.80
C ILE A 6 -39.07 -1.76 -3.87
N LYS A 7 -38.81 -0.49 -4.24
CA LYS A 7 -37.60 -0.13 -4.96
C LYS A 7 -36.44 -0.57 -4.08
N LYS A 8 -35.80 -1.69 -4.43
CA LYS A 8 -34.49 -2.05 -3.89
C LYS A 8 -33.55 -0.92 -4.27
N LYS A 9 -33.32 0.01 -3.35
CA LYS A 9 -32.23 0.99 -3.47
C LYS A 9 -30.96 0.19 -3.26
N VAL A 10 -30.13 0.06 -4.29
CA VAL A 10 -28.77 -0.45 -4.12
C VAL A 10 -28.12 0.41 -3.04
N CYS A 11 -27.72 -0.21 -1.93
CA CYS A 11 -26.98 0.46 -0.88
C CYS A 11 -25.54 0.56 -1.39
N GLU A 12 -25.22 1.66 -2.06
CA GLU A 12 -23.82 2.04 -2.26
C GLU A 12 -23.24 2.33 -0.88
N ASN A 13 -22.39 1.45 -0.39
CA ASN A 13 -21.64 1.65 0.84
C ASN A 13 -20.23 2.09 0.44
N PRO A 14 -19.92 3.39 0.52
CA PRO A 14 -18.64 3.91 0.04
C PRO A 14 -17.47 3.13 0.62
N HIS A 15 -16.52 2.77 -0.25
CA HIS A 15 -15.31 2.00 0.10
C HIS A 15 -15.54 0.56 0.54
N LYS A 16 -16.74 0.00 0.36
CA LYS A 16 -16.98 -1.44 0.53
C LYS A 16 -16.98 -2.15 -0.80
N GLY A 17 -16.32 -3.30 -0.81
CA GLY A 17 -16.21 -4.16 -1.98
C GLY A 17 -14.89 -4.91 -1.92
N TRP A 18 -14.68 -5.68 -2.96
CA TRP A 18 -13.41 -6.33 -3.23
C TRP A 18 -12.49 -5.40 -4.00
N TYR A 19 -11.20 -5.70 -3.93
CA TYR A 19 -10.23 -5.13 -4.83
C TYR A 19 -9.31 -6.22 -5.35
N ILE A 20 -8.67 -5.93 -6.47
CA ILE A 20 -7.62 -6.80 -7.02
C ILE A 20 -6.29 -6.07 -6.97
N HIS A 21 -5.22 -6.83 -6.75
CA HIS A 21 -3.88 -6.37 -7.08
C HIS A 21 -3.72 -6.46 -8.60
N TYR A 22 -3.48 -5.33 -9.26
CA TYR A 22 -3.18 -5.32 -10.69
C TYR A 22 -1.68 -5.22 -10.95
N PHE A 23 -0.97 -4.43 -10.14
CA PHE A 23 0.49 -4.46 -10.03
C PHE A 23 0.85 -4.80 -8.59
N ASP A 24 1.87 -5.64 -8.45
CA ASP A 24 2.34 -6.13 -7.16
C ASP A 24 3.76 -6.68 -7.25
N ASN A 25 4.69 -6.23 -6.40
CA ASN A 25 6.12 -6.59 -6.49
C ASN A 25 6.76 -6.34 -7.87
N GLY A 26 6.10 -5.56 -8.73
CA GLY A 26 6.48 -5.35 -10.12
C GLY A 26 5.29 -4.96 -11.02
N ILE A 27 5.59 -4.63 -12.27
CA ILE A 27 4.59 -4.22 -13.28
C ILE A 27 4.11 -5.38 -14.16
N HIS A 28 4.58 -6.60 -13.88
CA HIS A 28 4.30 -7.81 -14.66
C HIS A 28 3.66 -8.95 -13.85
N ALA A 29 3.28 -8.68 -12.60
CA ALA A 29 2.56 -9.61 -11.76
C ALA A 29 1.07 -9.27 -11.73
N TYR A 30 0.23 -10.31 -11.57
CA TYR A 30 -1.22 -10.23 -11.43
C TYR A 30 -1.97 -9.69 -12.66
N GLY A 31 -2.44 -8.45 -12.60
CA GLY A 31 -3.47 -7.93 -13.49
C GLY A 31 -3.02 -7.74 -14.93
N ASN A 32 -1.72 -7.62 -15.17
CA ASN A 32 -1.15 -7.58 -16.52
C ASN A 32 -1.39 -8.86 -17.33
N LYS A 33 -1.81 -9.96 -16.69
CA LYS A 33 -2.16 -11.23 -17.33
C LYS A 33 -3.61 -11.26 -17.83
N LEU A 34 -4.45 -10.31 -17.42
CA LEU A 34 -5.84 -10.21 -17.88
C LEU A 34 -5.89 -9.85 -19.37
N ALA A 35 -6.87 -10.40 -20.09
CA ALA A 35 -7.17 -9.94 -21.44
C ALA A 35 -7.52 -8.46 -21.43
N LYS A 36 -7.28 -7.72 -22.52
CA LYS A 36 -7.43 -6.25 -22.55
C LYS A 36 -8.85 -5.77 -22.27
N ASP A 37 -9.83 -6.58 -22.65
CA ASP A 37 -11.27 -6.37 -22.51
C ASP A 37 -11.89 -7.14 -21.32
N ASP A 38 -11.06 -7.85 -20.56
CA ASP A 38 -11.49 -8.46 -19.30
C ASP A 38 -11.44 -7.40 -18.18
N TYR A 39 -12.60 -7.14 -17.60
CA TYR A 39 -12.78 -6.21 -16.49
C TYR A 39 -13.32 -6.90 -15.24
N LEU A 40 -13.31 -8.25 -15.21
CA LEU A 40 -13.84 -9.04 -14.10
C LEU A 40 -15.29 -8.66 -13.74
N GLU A 41 -16.13 -8.38 -14.74
CA GLU A 41 -17.55 -8.03 -14.56
C GLU A 41 -18.35 -9.20 -13.94
N ASP A 42 -17.79 -10.41 -13.97
CA ASP A 42 -18.30 -11.63 -13.35
C ASP A 42 -17.89 -11.80 -11.87
N PHE A 43 -17.00 -10.94 -11.33
CA PHE A 43 -16.61 -10.95 -9.91
C PHE A 43 -17.47 -9.95 -9.11
N PRO A 44 -18.49 -10.42 -8.37
CA PRO A 44 -19.47 -9.54 -7.76
C PRO A 44 -18.86 -8.68 -6.64
N GLY A 45 -19.11 -7.37 -6.70
CA GLY A 45 -18.70 -6.44 -5.66
C GLY A 45 -17.25 -5.97 -5.77
N LEU A 46 -16.55 -6.20 -6.88
CA LEU A 46 -15.28 -5.53 -7.18
C LEU A 46 -15.50 -4.01 -7.25
N ASP A 47 -14.90 -3.26 -6.33
CA ASP A 47 -15.01 -1.79 -6.23
C ASP A 47 -13.82 -1.09 -6.88
N HIS A 48 -12.61 -1.61 -6.70
CA HIS A 48 -11.41 -0.92 -7.15
C HIS A 48 -10.24 -1.82 -7.53
N VAL A 49 -9.29 -1.21 -8.22
CA VAL A 49 -8.03 -1.82 -8.62
C VAL A 49 -6.89 -1.20 -7.83
N TYR A 50 -6.08 -2.04 -7.21
CA TYR A 50 -4.93 -1.64 -6.42
C TYR A 50 -3.64 -1.76 -7.25
N LEU A 51 -2.88 -0.67 -7.27
CA LEU A 51 -1.63 -0.54 -8.01
C LEU A 51 -0.49 -0.36 -7.00
N ARG A 52 0.21 -1.46 -6.65
CA ARG A 52 1.45 -1.42 -5.87
C ARG A 52 2.65 -1.55 -6.80
N LEU A 53 3.49 -0.53 -6.83
CA LEU A 53 4.69 -0.52 -7.64
C LEU A 53 5.77 0.37 -7.06
N ALA A 54 7.02 0.06 -7.41
CA ALA A 54 8.17 0.84 -6.99
C ALA A 54 8.21 2.24 -7.61
N TRP A 55 8.70 3.22 -6.83
CA TRP A 55 8.96 4.58 -7.29
C TRP A 55 9.85 4.63 -8.56
N SER A 56 10.84 3.74 -8.66
CA SER A 56 11.77 3.66 -9.80
C SER A 56 11.10 3.44 -11.16
N TYR A 57 9.94 2.80 -11.21
CA TYR A 57 9.17 2.67 -12.45
C TYR A 57 8.58 4.01 -12.90
N LEU A 58 8.15 4.84 -11.95
CA LEU A 58 7.41 6.06 -12.21
C LEU A 58 8.32 7.26 -12.45
N GLU A 59 9.52 7.29 -11.88
CA GLU A 59 10.49 8.37 -12.05
C GLU A 59 11.90 7.80 -12.31
N PRO A 60 12.13 7.23 -13.51
CA PRO A 60 13.41 6.59 -13.85
C PRO A 60 14.60 7.57 -13.86
N GLN A 61 14.37 8.87 -14.03
CA GLN A 61 15.36 9.93 -13.87
C GLN A 61 14.69 11.11 -13.14
N GLU A 62 15.47 11.89 -12.40
CA GLU A 62 14.94 13.03 -11.64
C GLU A 62 14.09 13.98 -12.53
N GLY A 63 12.82 14.16 -12.15
CA GLY A 63 11.86 15.01 -12.87
C GLY A 63 11.35 14.43 -14.20
N LYS A 64 11.79 13.24 -14.62
CA LYS A 64 11.30 12.57 -15.84
C LYS A 64 10.42 11.39 -15.45
N PHE A 65 9.12 11.64 -15.52
CA PHE A 65 8.11 10.67 -15.08
C PHE A 65 7.62 9.79 -16.22
N ASN A 66 7.42 8.51 -15.94
CA ASN A 66 6.79 7.54 -16.84
C ASN A 66 5.35 7.23 -16.39
N TRP A 67 4.45 8.18 -16.62
CA TRP A 67 3.06 8.05 -16.20
C TRP A 67 2.27 7.00 -16.97
N GLU A 68 2.71 6.67 -18.20
CA GLU A 68 2.01 5.72 -19.08
C GLU A 68 1.76 4.37 -18.41
N ILE A 69 2.70 3.92 -17.56
CA ILE A 69 2.60 2.66 -16.79
C ILE A 69 1.29 2.56 -16.02
N ILE A 70 0.88 3.65 -15.34
CA ILE A 70 -0.32 3.66 -14.50
C ILE A 70 -1.51 4.34 -15.19
N ASP A 71 -1.29 5.39 -15.99
CA ASP A 71 -2.37 6.11 -16.67
C ASP A 71 -3.17 5.22 -17.62
N LYS A 72 -2.49 4.30 -18.32
CA LYS A 72 -3.17 3.35 -19.21
C LYS A 72 -4.18 2.51 -18.44
N GLU A 73 -3.79 2.00 -17.27
CA GLU A 73 -4.65 1.13 -16.47
C GLU A 73 -5.69 1.94 -15.70
N ILE A 74 -5.34 3.13 -15.19
CA ILE A 74 -6.33 4.08 -14.63
C ILE A 74 -7.42 4.36 -15.67
N ASN A 75 -7.06 4.76 -16.89
CA ASN A 75 -8.05 5.06 -17.94
C ASN A 75 -8.89 3.84 -18.31
N ARG A 76 -8.27 2.66 -18.41
CA ARG A 76 -8.95 1.40 -18.70
C ARG A 76 -10.04 1.10 -17.67
N TRP A 77 -9.69 1.08 -16.39
CA TRP A 77 -10.59 0.64 -15.32
C TRP A 77 -11.62 1.70 -14.95
N THR A 78 -11.22 2.98 -14.91
CA THR A 78 -12.14 4.07 -14.57
C THR A 78 -13.19 4.33 -15.67
N ALA A 79 -12.91 4.00 -16.93
CA ALA A 79 -13.91 4.01 -18.01
C ALA A 79 -15.06 3.02 -17.77
N LYS A 80 -14.86 2.01 -16.91
CA LYS A 80 -15.88 1.04 -16.48
C LYS A 80 -16.47 1.35 -15.09
N GLY A 81 -16.06 2.45 -14.46
CA GLY A 81 -16.58 2.89 -13.16
C GLY A 81 -15.84 2.33 -11.94
N TYR A 82 -14.80 1.50 -12.13
CA TYR A 82 -13.94 1.06 -11.04
C TYR A 82 -13.11 2.23 -10.50
N LYS A 83 -12.85 2.22 -9.20
CA LYS A 83 -11.88 3.14 -8.58
C LYS A 83 -10.47 2.58 -8.65
N ILE A 84 -9.49 3.40 -8.28
CA ILE A 84 -8.07 3.03 -8.20
C ILE A 84 -7.55 3.34 -6.80
N ALA A 85 -6.68 2.48 -6.28
CA ALA A 85 -5.87 2.75 -5.11
C ALA A 85 -4.39 2.55 -5.43
N PHE A 86 -3.51 3.30 -4.74
CA PHE A 86 -2.08 3.27 -5.00
C PHE A 86 -1.28 2.93 -3.75
N ARG A 87 -0.21 2.17 -3.91
CA ARG A 87 0.95 2.17 -3.02
C ARG A 87 2.22 2.32 -3.84
N ILE A 88 3.02 3.34 -3.52
CA ILE A 88 4.31 3.54 -4.17
C ILE A 88 5.42 3.16 -3.20
N THR A 89 6.14 2.09 -3.52
CA THR A 89 7.15 1.51 -2.62
C THR A 89 8.53 2.12 -2.84
N CYS A 90 9.27 2.28 -1.75
CA CYS A 90 10.69 2.72 -1.78
C CYS A 90 11.67 1.56 -1.58
N LYS A 91 11.17 0.42 -1.11
CA LYS A 91 11.95 -0.79 -0.87
C LYS A 91 11.11 -2.01 -1.26
N GLU A 92 11.70 -2.86 -2.09
CA GLU A 92 11.15 -4.14 -2.52
C GLU A 92 12.16 -5.24 -2.16
N THR A 93 11.70 -6.48 -2.07
CA THR A 93 12.56 -7.68 -2.01
C THR A 93 12.03 -8.73 -2.97
N GLY A 94 12.72 -9.88 -3.10
CA GLY A 94 12.12 -11.12 -3.62
C GLY A 94 11.49 -11.03 -5.01
N GLY A 95 12.26 -11.28 -6.07
CA GLY A 95 11.72 -11.38 -7.43
C GLY A 95 11.39 -10.04 -8.10
N PHE A 96 11.48 -8.91 -7.40
CA PHE A 96 11.32 -7.57 -7.96
C PHE A 96 12.25 -7.28 -9.15
N GLU A 97 11.69 -6.87 -10.29
CA GLU A 97 12.41 -6.74 -11.56
C GLU A 97 13.21 -5.43 -11.72
N GLY A 98 13.14 -4.50 -10.76
CA GLY A 98 13.83 -3.20 -10.86
C GLY A 98 15.31 -3.21 -10.50
N ASN A 99 16.02 -4.30 -10.78
CA ASN A 99 17.48 -4.42 -10.61
C ASN A 99 18.01 -3.98 -9.24
N GLY A 100 17.28 -4.30 -8.17
CA GLY A 100 17.66 -3.95 -6.81
C GLY A 100 17.30 -2.54 -6.35
N PHE A 101 16.60 -1.75 -7.17
CA PHE A 101 16.28 -0.35 -6.89
C PHE A 101 14.78 -0.07 -6.96
N ALA A 102 14.08 -0.21 -5.83
CA ALA A 102 12.70 0.26 -5.72
C ALA A 102 12.63 1.79 -5.60
N THR A 103 13.52 2.35 -4.78
CA THR A 103 13.91 3.76 -4.90
C THR A 103 14.74 3.94 -6.17
N PRO A 104 14.48 4.93 -7.05
CA PRO A 104 15.28 5.14 -8.25
C PRO A 104 16.77 5.30 -7.94
N LYS A 105 17.62 4.64 -8.74
CA LYS A 105 19.08 4.67 -8.56
C LYS A 105 19.67 6.09 -8.52
N TRP A 106 19.07 7.03 -9.27
CA TRP A 106 19.51 8.42 -9.31
C TRP A 106 19.41 9.12 -7.94
N VAL A 107 18.54 8.65 -7.03
CA VAL A 107 18.43 9.19 -5.67
C VAL A 107 19.68 8.87 -4.86
N MET A 108 20.16 7.62 -4.96
CA MET A 108 21.44 7.22 -4.38
C MET A 108 22.61 7.98 -5.02
N GLU A 109 22.61 8.12 -6.35
CA GLU A 109 23.65 8.86 -7.08
C GLU A 109 23.63 10.37 -6.75
N ALA A 110 22.49 10.92 -6.37
CA ALA A 110 22.35 12.29 -5.86
C ALA A 110 22.86 12.47 -4.41
N GLY A 111 23.35 11.40 -3.77
CA GLY A 111 23.98 11.42 -2.45
C GLY A 111 23.12 10.92 -1.31
N ALA A 112 21.93 10.37 -1.58
CA ALA A 112 21.13 9.73 -0.55
C ALA A 112 21.85 8.53 0.05
N LYS A 113 21.90 8.46 1.38
CA LYS A 113 22.49 7.33 2.09
C LYS A 113 21.56 6.12 2.05
N GLY A 114 22.16 4.94 2.08
CA GLY A 114 21.47 3.66 2.13
C GLY A 114 22.48 2.53 2.20
N ARG A 115 21.98 1.30 2.11
CA ARG A 115 22.80 0.08 2.16
C ARG A 115 22.23 -0.97 1.21
N PHE A 116 23.11 -1.74 0.60
CA PHE A 116 22.70 -2.94 -0.12
C PHE A 116 22.47 -4.08 0.87
N ILE A 117 21.33 -4.74 0.77
CA ILE A 117 20.96 -5.90 1.56
C ILE A 117 20.91 -7.12 0.65
N GLU A 118 21.68 -8.14 1.00
CA GLU A 118 21.63 -9.42 0.32
C GLU A 118 20.63 -10.35 1.01
N LYS A 119 19.66 -10.86 0.25
CA LYS A 119 18.69 -11.85 0.73
C LYS A 119 18.23 -12.75 -0.41
N SER A 120 18.18 -14.05 -0.15
CA SER A 120 17.69 -15.07 -1.10
C SER A 120 18.38 -14.98 -2.49
N GLY A 121 19.69 -14.76 -2.51
CA GLY A 121 20.49 -14.69 -3.75
C GLY A 121 20.32 -13.41 -4.56
N ARG A 122 19.71 -12.38 -3.97
CA ARG A 122 19.54 -11.05 -4.58
C ARG A 122 20.08 -9.96 -3.66
N THR A 123 20.45 -8.84 -4.27
CA THR A 123 20.94 -7.66 -3.56
C THR A 123 20.05 -6.47 -3.91
N ASP A 124 19.32 -5.96 -2.91
CA ASP A 124 18.41 -4.83 -3.05
C ASP A 124 18.90 -3.64 -2.20
N TRP A 125 18.78 -2.42 -2.71
CA TRP A 125 19.17 -1.20 -2.00
C TRP A 125 18.05 -0.75 -1.05
N GLU A 126 18.41 -0.57 0.21
CA GLU A 126 17.56 0.01 1.25
C GLU A 126 18.01 1.46 1.53
N PRO A 127 17.13 2.47 1.36
CA PRO A 127 17.44 3.82 1.77
C PRO A 127 17.62 3.93 3.29
N GLU A 128 18.54 4.79 3.71
CA GLU A 128 18.52 5.30 5.08
C GLU A 128 17.30 6.24 5.17
N TYR A 129 16.16 5.72 5.62
CA TYR A 129 14.86 6.41 5.62
C TYR A 129 14.84 7.79 6.31
N GLY A 130 15.76 8.07 7.23
CA GLY A 130 15.94 9.39 7.85
C GLY A 130 16.88 10.35 7.11
N ASP A 131 17.49 9.93 6.00
CA ASP A 131 18.45 10.72 5.24
C ASP A 131 17.77 11.93 4.58
N PRO A 132 18.32 13.15 4.75
CA PRO A 132 17.69 14.36 4.25
C PRO A 132 17.64 14.43 2.71
N VAL A 133 18.60 13.83 2.00
CA VAL A 133 18.57 13.80 0.53
C VAL A 133 17.47 12.86 0.07
N PHE A 134 17.40 11.65 0.63
CA PHE A 134 16.30 10.71 0.35
C PHE A 134 14.93 11.35 0.60
N LEU A 135 14.71 11.91 1.80
CA LEU A 135 13.42 12.53 2.16
C LEU A 135 13.06 13.70 1.24
N GLN A 136 14.03 14.54 0.86
CA GLN A 136 13.78 15.65 -0.07
C GLN A 136 13.36 15.14 -1.47
N LYS A 137 14.03 14.12 -2.00
CA LYS A 137 13.68 13.56 -3.32
C LYS A 137 12.32 12.84 -3.27
N LEU A 138 12.06 12.08 -2.21
CA LEU A 138 10.78 11.44 -1.96
C LEU A 138 9.64 12.47 -1.85
N GLU A 139 9.86 13.57 -1.14
CA GLU A 139 8.89 14.66 -1.02
C GLU A 139 8.59 15.29 -2.40
N ASN A 140 9.63 15.53 -3.21
CA ASN A 140 9.46 16.05 -4.57
C ASN A 140 8.65 15.10 -5.45
N PHE A 141 8.90 13.79 -5.38
CA PHE A 141 8.11 12.79 -6.08
C PHE A 141 6.63 12.86 -5.65
N HIS A 142 6.34 12.75 -4.35
CA HIS A 142 4.96 12.74 -3.87
C HIS A 142 4.24 14.08 -4.09
N LYS A 143 4.95 15.21 -4.10
CA LYS A 143 4.40 16.50 -4.50
C LYS A 143 3.84 16.45 -5.93
N VAL A 144 4.61 15.92 -6.87
CA VAL A 144 4.20 15.83 -8.28
C VAL A 144 3.12 14.75 -8.45
N PHE A 145 3.29 13.58 -7.81
CA PHE A 145 2.31 12.49 -7.86
C PHE A 145 0.95 12.93 -7.31
N ALA A 146 0.92 13.58 -6.16
CA ALA A 146 -0.32 14.09 -5.56
C ALA A 146 -0.96 15.19 -6.40
N ALA A 147 -0.18 16.11 -6.98
CA ALA A 147 -0.71 17.13 -7.89
C ALA A 147 -1.43 16.53 -9.10
N ARG A 148 -1.03 15.31 -9.51
CA ARG A 148 -1.64 14.59 -10.62
C ARG A 148 -2.88 13.79 -10.20
N TYR A 149 -2.82 13.08 -9.06
CA TYR A 149 -3.81 12.05 -8.74
C TYR A 149 -4.64 12.30 -7.47
N SER A 150 -4.17 13.10 -6.51
CA SER A 150 -4.90 13.35 -5.25
C SER A 150 -6.26 14.01 -5.52
N GLY A 151 -7.29 13.57 -4.80
CA GLY A 151 -8.65 14.12 -4.88
C GLY A 151 -9.38 13.84 -6.19
N LYS A 152 -8.85 12.98 -7.07
CA LYS A 152 -9.60 12.53 -8.25
C LYS A 152 -10.81 11.71 -7.81
N PRO A 153 -11.98 11.84 -8.46
CA PRO A 153 -13.20 11.15 -8.03
C PRO A 153 -13.10 9.63 -8.15
N TRP A 154 -12.20 9.13 -8.98
CA TRP A 154 -11.91 7.71 -9.13
C TRP A 154 -10.88 7.18 -8.13
N LEU A 155 -10.22 8.03 -7.34
CA LEU A 155 -9.22 7.59 -6.37
C LEU A 155 -9.91 7.12 -5.09
N ALA A 156 -9.79 5.83 -4.78
CA ALA A 156 -10.36 5.23 -3.57
C ALA A 156 -9.57 5.65 -2.32
N TYR A 157 -8.25 5.47 -2.33
CA TYR A 157 -7.33 5.86 -1.28
C TYR A 157 -5.87 5.84 -1.77
N VAL A 158 -4.98 6.43 -0.97
CA VAL A 158 -3.53 6.27 -1.12
C VAL A 158 -3.00 5.54 0.10
N ASP A 159 -2.38 4.41 -0.16
CA ASP A 159 -1.73 3.57 0.82
C ASP A 159 -0.24 3.95 0.90
N LEU A 160 0.19 4.32 2.10
CA LEU A 160 1.53 4.78 2.36
C LEU A 160 2.51 3.64 2.09
N GLY A 161 3.49 3.88 1.22
CA GLY A 161 4.49 2.86 0.84
C GLY A 161 5.94 3.32 0.93
N SER A 162 6.19 4.52 1.48
CA SER A 162 7.52 5.12 1.42
C SER A 162 8.52 4.56 2.44
N TYR A 163 8.08 3.71 3.36
CA TYR A 163 8.91 3.11 4.40
C TYR A 163 8.68 1.60 4.49
N GLY A 164 9.76 0.86 4.73
CA GLY A 164 9.74 -0.59 4.95
C GLY A 164 9.73 -1.42 3.67
N ASP A 165 9.98 -2.71 3.84
CA ASP A 165 9.85 -3.71 2.78
C ASP A 165 8.41 -3.70 2.25
N TRP A 166 8.26 -3.70 0.92
CA TRP A 166 6.97 -3.69 0.21
C TRP A 166 6.03 -2.52 0.58
N GLY A 167 6.57 -1.50 1.27
CA GLY A 167 5.79 -0.40 1.82
C GLY A 167 4.94 -0.77 3.04
N GLU A 168 5.23 -1.89 3.72
CA GLU A 168 4.45 -2.43 4.84
C GLU A 168 4.88 -1.86 6.19
N PHE A 169 5.76 -0.86 6.20
CA PHE A 169 6.22 -0.21 7.42
C PHE A 169 6.95 -1.10 8.43
N HIS A 170 7.56 -2.19 7.96
CA HIS A 170 8.54 -2.98 8.70
C HIS A 170 9.73 -3.32 7.80
N THR A 171 10.86 -3.77 8.38
CA THR A 171 12.09 -4.12 7.63
C THR A 171 12.48 -5.58 7.83
N ALA A 172 11.48 -6.43 8.12
CA ALA A 172 11.69 -7.83 8.51
C ALA A 172 12.34 -8.65 7.38
N ALA A 173 12.16 -8.23 6.14
CA ALA A 173 12.75 -8.84 4.97
C ALA A 173 14.03 -8.18 4.48
N SER A 174 14.51 -7.15 5.17
CA SER A 174 15.76 -6.46 4.87
C SER A 174 16.65 -6.32 6.10
N SER A 175 16.92 -5.09 6.56
CA SER A 175 17.86 -4.78 7.63
C SER A 175 17.39 -5.17 9.02
N ARG A 176 16.09 -5.46 9.20
CA ARG A 176 15.44 -5.65 10.50
C ARG A 176 15.64 -4.48 11.46
N LYS A 177 15.98 -3.31 10.93
CA LYS A 177 16.11 -2.07 11.69
C LYS A 177 14.72 -1.50 11.93
N GLU A 178 14.35 -1.39 13.20
CA GLU A 178 13.21 -0.58 13.61
C GLU A 178 13.60 0.89 13.72
N TRP A 179 12.89 1.72 12.98
CA TRP A 179 13.14 3.16 12.96
C TRP A 179 12.28 3.88 13.99
N PRO A 180 12.81 4.91 14.66
CA PRO A 180 12.08 5.62 15.71
C PRO A 180 10.92 6.42 15.13
N PHE A 181 9.92 6.71 15.97
CA PHE A 181 8.74 7.51 15.63
C PHE A 181 9.07 8.76 14.78
N GLU A 182 10.09 9.54 15.15
CA GLU A 182 10.43 10.79 14.46
C GLU A 182 10.82 10.61 12.99
N ILE A 183 11.32 9.44 12.60
CA ILE A 183 11.62 9.16 11.20
C ILE A 183 10.36 8.74 10.46
N ILE A 184 9.59 7.80 11.02
CA ILE A 184 8.34 7.34 10.40
C ILE A 184 7.35 8.51 10.26
N LYS A 185 7.31 9.41 11.25
CA LYS A 185 6.51 10.63 11.20
C LYS A 185 6.84 11.49 9.98
N LYS A 186 8.12 11.66 9.61
CA LYS A 186 8.52 12.43 8.42
C LYS A 186 7.97 11.82 7.14
N HIS A 187 7.90 10.49 7.06
CA HIS A 187 7.26 9.81 5.94
C HIS A 187 5.76 10.12 5.90
N ILE A 188 5.05 9.97 7.01
CA ILE A 188 3.62 10.29 7.11
C ILE A 188 3.35 11.77 6.77
N ASP A 189 4.19 12.69 7.27
CA ASP A 189 4.09 14.14 7.02
C ASP A 189 4.09 14.48 5.52
N ILE A 190 4.89 13.79 4.71
CA ILE A 190 4.92 13.98 3.25
C ILE A 190 3.54 13.71 2.66
N TYR A 191 2.87 12.63 3.07
CA TYR A 191 1.54 12.29 2.56
C TYR A 191 0.49 13.29 3.06
N LEU A 192 0.49 13.63 4.36
CA LEU A 192 -0.43 14.61 4.92
C LEU A 192 -0.31 15.99 4.24
N LYS A 193 0.91 16.37 3.84
CA LYS A 193 1.17 17.65 3.17
C LYS A 193 0.51 17.75 1.79
N TYR A 194 0.50 16.67 1.02
CA TYR A 194 0.12 16.70 -0.40
C TYR A 194 -1.21 16.02 -0.73
N TYR A 195 -1.69 15.08 0.08
CA TYR A 195 -2.90 14.29 -0.19
C TYR A 195 -4.13 14.77 0.61
N LYS A 196 -4.35 16.09 0.64
CA LYS A 196 -5.35 16.74 1.53
C LYS A 196 -6.81 16.31 1.35
N ASN A 197 -7.18 15.82 0.17
CA ASN A 197 -8.56 15.43 -0.17
C ASN A 197 -8.63 13.95 -0.59
N THR A 198 -7.78 13.13 0.00
CA THR A 198 -7.65 11.71 -0.32
C THR A 198 -7.60 10.93 0.99
N GLN A 199 -8.35 9.84 1.09
CA GLN A 199 -8.22 8.94 2.24
C GLN A 199 -6.82 8.32 2.23
N LEU A 200 -6.13 8.39 3.36
CA LEU A 200 -4.83 7.77 3.56
C LEU A 200 -4.99 6.46 4.33
N VAL A 201 -4.23 5.45 3.91
CA VAL A 201 -4.17 4.12 4.52
C VAL A 201 -2.71 3.80 4.86
N ILE A 202 -2.47 3.09 5.96
CA ILE A 202 -1.14 2.62 6.36
C ILE A 202 -1.25 1.16 6.82
N SER A 203 -0.21 0.36 6.58
CA SER A 203 -0.15 -1.00 7.13
C SER A 203 -0.19 -0.96 8.65
N ASP A 204 -0.94 -1.88 9.26
CA ASP A 204 -1.06 -2.04 10.71
C ASP A 204 0.28 -2.45 11.34
N ASP A 205 1.17 -3.08 10.55
CA ASP A 205 2.56 -3.37 10.89
C ASP A 205 3.37 -2.13 11.31
N ALA A 206 2.98 -0.93 10.86
CA ALA A 206 3.57 0.32 11.35
C ALA A 206 3.52 0.46 12.88
N VAL A 207 2.56 -0.20 13.53
CA VAL A 207 2.39 -0.25 14.98
C VAL A 207 2.55 -1.69 15.49
N GLY A 208 1.82 -2.65 14.90
CA GLY A 208 1.67 -4.03 15.37
C GLY A 208 2.88 -4.93 15.14
N SER A 209 3.83 -4.55 14.28
CA SER A 209 5.02 -5.35 14.01
C SER A 209 6.24 -4.98 14.83
N ARG A 210 6.15 -3.95 15.68
CA ARG A 210 7.29 -3.37 16.38
C ARG A 210 7.62 -4.18 17.62
N GLU A 211 8.89 -4.58 17.76
CA GLU A 211 9.41 -5.32 18.91
C GLU A 211 10.05 -4.36 19.94
N ILE A 212 10.58 -3.21 19.50
CA ILE A 212 11.22 -2.23 20.40
C ILE A 212 10.16 -1.46 21.20
N GLN A 213 10.23 -1.58 22.53
CA GLN A 213 9.36 -0.88 23.49
C GLN A 213 9.94 0.48 23.90
N ASP A 214 10.11 1.39 22.95
CA ASP A 214 10.64 2.76 23.19
C ASP A 214 9.56 3.86 23.21
N GLY A 215 8.29 3.47 23.19
CA GLY A 215 7.14 4.37 23.10
C GLY A 215 6.81 4.82 21.67
N SER A 216 7.50 4.32 20.65
CA SER A 216 7.22 4.68 19.25
C SER A 216 5.86 4.16 18.79
N SER A 217 5.46 2.95 19.20
CA SER A 217 4.17 2.36 18.79
C SER A 217 2.98 3.20 19.24
N GLU A 218 2.97 3.66 20.50
CA GLU A 218 1.91 4.49 21.06
C GLU A 218 1.88 5.87 20.40
N LYS A 219 3.06 6.47 20.17
CA LYS A 219 3.16 7.76 19.45
C LYS A 219 2.69 7.64 18.00
N LEU A 220 3.05 6.56 17.31
CA LEU A 220 2.61 6.29 15.94
C LEU A 220 1.10 6.13 15.90
N LEU A 221 0.53 5.27 16.74
CA LEU A 221 -0.91 5.07 16.81
C LEU A 221 -1.65 6.39 17.06
N ALA A 222 -1.25 7.16 18.08
CA ALA A 222 -1.85 8.45 18.38
C ALA A 222 -1.76 9.42 17.19
N TYR A 223 -0.61 9.44 16.49
CA TYR A 223 -0.38 10.32 15.35
C TYR A 223 -1.21 9.92 14.11
N ILE A 224 -1.30 8.62 13.82
CA ILE A 224 -2.12 8.06 12.73
C ILE A 224 -3.58 8.43 12.94
N LEU A 225 -4.12 8.16 14.14
CA LEU A 225 -5.52 8.42 14.48
C LEU A 225 -5.84 9.93 14.47
N ALA A 226 -4.95 10.76 15.01
CA ALA A 226 -5.13 12.21 15.06
C ALA A 226 -5.22 12.85 13.65
N ASN A 227 -4.69 12.19 12.62
CA ASN A 227 -4.70 12.68 11.24
C ASN A 227 -5.68 11.92 10.35
N GLY A 228 -6.56 11.09 10.91
CA GLY A 228 -7.60 10.37 10.16
C GLY A 228 -7.07 9.35 9.14
N ILE A 229 -5.85 8.85 9.37
CA ILE A 229 -5.28 7.75 8.59
C ILE A 229 -5.90 6.45 9.12
N THR A 230 -6.29 5.57 8.22
CA THR A 230 -6.86 4.26 8.55
C THR A 230 -5.87 3.13 8.30
N PHE A 231 -6.23 1.92 8.73
CA PHE A 231 -5.35 0.77 8.67
C PHE A 231 -5.69 -0.19 7.53
N ARG A 232 -4.65 -0.95 7.15
CA ARG A 232 -4.77 -2.16 6.39
C ARG A 232 -3.97 -3.28 7.03
N ASP A 233 -4.41 -4.52 6.85
CA ASP A 233 -3.62 -5.71 7.21
C ASP A 233 -3.31 -6.52 5.95
N ASP A 234 -2.12 -7.09 5.94
CA ASP A 234 -1.50 -7.82 4.85
C ASP A 234 -1.66 -9.33 5.03
N SER A 235 -2.07 -10.03 3.96
CA SER A 235 -2.04 -11.50 3.89
C SER A 235 -2.89 -12.24 4.94
N ILE A 236 -4.10 -11.76 5.22
CA ILE A 236 -5.06 -12.54 6.00
C ILE A 236 -5.36 -13.86 5.28
N SER A 237 -5.73 -14.90 6.02
CA SER A 237 -5.90 -16.28 5.54
C SER A 237 -4.61 -17.04 5.18
N VAL A 238 -3.42 -16.52 5.51
CA VAL A 238 -2.17 -17.31 5.54
C VAL A 238 -2.07 -18.10 6.84
N GLU A 239 -1.73 -19.39 6.76
CA GLU A 239 -1.62 -20.33 7.90
C GLU A 239 -0.71 -19.79 9.03
N TRP A 240 0.38 -19.11 8.67
CA TRP A 240 1.29 -18.50 9.65
C TRP A 240 0.59 -17.49 10.57
N TYR A 241 -0.36 -16.69 10.06
CA TYR A 241 -1.10 -15.75 10.91
C TYR A 241 -2.13 -16.47 11.78
N GLU A 242 -2.71 -17.58 11.32
CA GLU A 242 -3.57 -18.41 12.18
C GLU A 242 -2.78 -18.92 13.39
N ASP A 243 -1.58 -19.47 13.15
CA ASP A 243 -0.72 -20.03 14.19
C ASP A 243 -0.25 -18.98 15.21
N LYS A 244 -0.13 -17.72 14.80
CA LYS A 244 0.45 -16.64 15.62
C LYS A 244 -0.58 -15.73 16.28
N PHE A 245 -1.67 -15.43 15.57
CA PHE A 245 -2.64 -14.40 15.95
C PHE A 245 -4.07 -14.96 16.04
N GLY A 246 -4.28 -16.21 15.66
CA GLY A 246 -5.55 -16.92 15.79
C GLY A 246 -6.41 -16.87 14.54
N PHE A 247 -7.62 -17.42 14.64
CA PHE A 247 -8.46 -17.76 13.48
C PHE A 247 -8.94 -16.57 12.65
N SER A 248 -8.95 -15.34 13.19
CA SER A 248 -9.22 -14.15 12.38
C SER A 248 -8.12 -13.93 11.34
N THR A 249 -6.92 -14.44 11.57
CA THR A 249 -5.69 -14.21 10.80
C THR A 249 -5.29 -12.74 10.66
N VAL A 250 -6.00 -11.84 11.34
CA VAL A 250 -5.67 -10.42 11.41
C VAL A 250 -4.59 -10.26 12.46
N ARG A 251 -3.48 -9.59 12.12
CA ARG A 251 -2.33 -9.45 13.02
C ARG A 251 -2.67 -8.64 14.26
N SER A 252 -3.18 -7.42 14.04
CA SER A 252 -3.46 -6.44 15.09
C SER A 252 -4.93 -5.98 15.03
N PRO A 253 -5.89 -6.89 15.29
CA PRO A 253 -7.32 -6.61 15.16
C PRO A 253 -7.78 -5.41 16.02
N GLU A 254 -7.14 -5.19 17.17
CA GLU A 254 -7.41 -4.07 18.07
C GLU A 254 -7.17 -2.69 17.44
N LEU A 255 -6.34 -2.58 16.41
CA LEU A 255 -6.09 -1.31 15.73
C LEU A 255 -7.29 -0.88 14.88
N PHE A 256 -8.04 -1.85 14.37
CA PHE A 256 -9.20 -1.61 13.52
C PHE A 256 -10.41 -1.09 14.32
N ASP A 257 -10.51 -1.42 15.61
CA ASP A 257 -11.54 -0.92 16.53
C ASP A 257 -11.58 0.60 16.61
N PHE A 258 -10.44 1.27 16.41
CA PHE A 258 -10.37 2.74 16.45
C PHE A 258 -10.92 3.43 15.19
N VAL A 259 -11.01 2.72 14.06
CA VAL A 259 -11.19 3.36 12.74
C VAL A 259 -12.40 2.86 11.95
N TRP A 260 -12.87 1.63 12.17
CA TRP A 260 -13.84 0.96 11.29
C TRP A 260 -15.19 1.67 11.15
N GLU A 261 -15.62 2.44 12.15
CA GLU A 261 -16.88 3.20 12.09
C GLU A 261 -16.78 4.45 11.20
N LYS A 262 -15.57 4.97 10.99
CA LYS A 262 -15.33 6.28 10.36
C LYS A 262 -14.62 6.19 9.03
N TYR A 263 -13.73 5.21 8.88
CA TYR A 263 -12.83 5.09 7.75
C TYR A 263 -12.90 3.68 7.15
N PRO A 264 -12.54 3.52 5.87
CA PRO A 264 -12.42 2.19 5.29
C PRO A 264 -11.32 1.39 5.99
N VAL A 265 -11.55 0.09 6.11
CA VAL A 265 -10.55 -0.90 6.52
C VAL A 265 -10.21 -1.73 5.30
N VAL A 266 -8.92 -1.91 5.03
CA VAL A 266 -8.45 -2.66 3.86
C VAL A 266 -7.83 -3.97 4.35
N LEU A 267 -8.23 -5.09 3.78
CA LEU A 267 -7.68 -6.41 4.11
C LEU A 267 -7.20 -7.06 2.83
N GLU A 268 -5.91 -7.38 2.76
CA GLU A 268 -5.31 -8.16 1.68
C GLU A 268 -5.44 -9.64 2.01
N LEU A 269 -6.00 -10.42 1.08
CA LEU A 269 -6.05 -11.88 1.20
C LEU A 269 -4.70 -12.52 0.85
N GLU A 270 -4.49 -13.73 1.35
CA GLU A 270 -3.36 -14.65 1.11
C GLU A 270 -2.55 -14.36 -0.17
N HIS A 271 -1.24 -14.10 0.02
CA HIS A 271 -0.34 -13.67 -1.06
C HIS A 271 1.02 -14.41 -1.11
N TYR A 272 1.42 -15.20 -0.09
CA TYR A 272 2.79 -15.75 -0.05
C TYR A 272 2.97 -17.11 0.64
N GLY A 273 1.91 -17.74 1.16
CA GLY A 273 2.00 -18.93 2.00
C GLY A 273 0.90 -19.95 1.74
N PRO A 274 0.87 -21.04 2.52
CA PRO A 274 -0.28 -21.93 2.52
C PRO A 274 -1.52 -21.15 2.99
N THR A 275 -2.56 -21.15 2.16
CA THR A 275 -3.89 -20.70 2.60
C THR A 275 -4.39 -21.62 3.71
N ILE A 276 -5.08 -21.05 4.69
CA ILE A 276 -5.80 -21.82 5.70
C ILE A 276 -6.71 -22.86 5.02
N LYS A 277 -6.55 -24.14 5.38
CA LYS A 277 -7.48 -25.17 4.90
C LYS A 277 -8.83 -24.94 5.57
N SER A 278 -9.93 -25.07 4.82
CA SER A 278 -11.26 -25.09 5.45
C SER A 278 -11.30 -26.21 6.48
N LYS A 279 -11.38 -25.85 7.77
CA LYS A 279 -11.53 -26.80 8.88
C LYS A 279 -12.99 -27.29 9.02
N TYR A 280 -13.88 -26.79 8.16
CA TYR A 280 -15.29 -27.15 8.12
C TYR A 280 -15.68 -27.48 6.66
N ILE A 281 -15.85 -28.77 6.38
CA ILE A 281 -16.58 -29.30 5.22
C ILE A 281 -17.76 -30.09 5.79
#